data_AF-A0A7W0UCI6-F1
#
_entry.id   AF-A0A7W0UCI6-F1
#
_cell.length_a   1.000
_cell.length_b   1.000
_cell.length_c   1.000
_cell.angle_alpha   90.00
_cell.angle_beta   90.00
_cell.angle_gamma   90.00
#
_symmetry.space_group_name_H-M   'P 1'
#
loop_
_entity.id
_entity.type
_entity.pdbx_description
1 polymer ?
#
loop_
_entity_poly.entity_id
_entity_poly.type
_entity_poly.pdbx_seq_one_letter_code
_entity_poly.pdbx_strand_id
1 'polypeptide(L)'
;MLRLFACRFRRFRRRSPDAYLALPLHDLLTDDADWDEPAWTMEPKGLAELAVTLGWLHGQLPQGFEFFAAWPPDDIDTTVDVSIDELVALVRESRIGTRSRYWVAAPATR
;
A
#
# COMPACT_ATOMS: atom_id res chain seq x y z
N MET A 1 -9.49 4.51 -23.35
CA MET A 1 -10.49 3.45 -23.11
C MET A 1 -10.56 3.27 -21.59
N LEU A 2 -11.54 3.87 -20.94
CA LEU A 2 -11.63 4.01 -19.48
C LEU A 2 -12.50 2.86 -18.92
N ARG A 3 -12.01 2.08 -17.94
CA ARG A 3 -12.81 1.08 -17.24
C ARG A 3 -13.01 1.52 -15.78
N LEU A 4 -14.26 1.81 -15.44
CA LEU A 4 -14.74 2.04 -14.07
C LEU A 4 -15.07 0.68 -13.45
N PHE A 5 -14.50 0.39 -12.28
CA PHE A 5 -14.99 -0.67 -11.41
C PHE A 5 -15.74 -0.01 -10.22
N ALA A 6 -17.02 -0.35 -10.10
CA ALA A 6 -17.90 0.14 -9.04
C ALA A 6 -17.95 -0.90 -7.92
N CYS A 7 -17.09 -0.77 -6.91
CA CYS A 7 -17.25 -1.54 -5.67
C CYS A 7 -18.28 -0.83 -4.77
N ARG A 8 -19.17 -1.61 -4.16
CA ARG A 8 -20.28 -1.14 -3.32
C ARG A 8 -19.76 -0.66 -1.96
N PHE A 9 -19.20 0.55 -1.93
CA PHE A 9 -18.70 1.21 -0.73
C PHE A 9 -19.82 1.58 0.25
N ARG A 10 -19.93 0.87 1.37
CA ARG A 10 -20.65 1.39 2.55
C ARG A 10 -19.74 2.33 3.33
N ARG A 11 -20.04 3.63 3.23
CA ARG A 11 -19.55 4.75 4.06
C ARG A 11 -18.02 4.89 4.18
N PHE A 12 -17.41 5.46 3.15
CA PHE A 12 -16.76 6.77 3.23
C PHE A 12 -16.54 7.25 1.79
N ARG A 13 -17.20 8.34 1.38
CA ARG A 13 -16.89 9.01 0.12
C ARG A 13 -15.51 9.65 0.27
N ARG A 14 -14.46 9.00 -0.20
CA ARG A 14 -13.24 9.68 -0.63
C ARG A 14 -12.98 9.26 -2.06
N ARG A 15 -12.86 10.28 -2.92
CA ARG A 15 -12.55 10.21 -4.36
C ARG A 15 -11.45 9.17 -4.58
N SER A 16 -11.53 8.37 -5.65
CA SER A 16 -10.31 7.77 -6.22
C SER A 16 -9.27 8.88 -6.33
N PRO A 17 -8.03 8.66 -5.85
CA PRO A 17 -7.02 9.69 -5.90
C PRO A 17 -6.78 10.08 -7.36
N ASP A 18 -6.70 11.39 -7.64
CA ASP A 18 -6.45 11.91 -8.99
C ASP A 18 -5.04 11.50 -9.51
N ALA A 19 -4.18 10.95 -8.64
CA ALA A 19 -2.87 10.41 -8.96
C ALA A 19 -2.58 9.12 -8.16
N TYR A 20 -2.03 8.10 -8.82
CA TYR A 20 -1.54 6.88 -8.18
C TYR A 20 -0.14 6.54 -8.70
N LEU A 21 0.68 5.95 -7.84
CA LEU A 21 1.94 5.31 -8.22
C LEU A 21 1.75 3.81 -8.15
N ALA A 22 1.98 3.12 -9.26
CA ALA A 22 1.97 1.66 -9.32
C ALA A 22 3.40 1.17 -9.48
N LEU A 23 3.82 0.26 -8.60
CA LEU A 23 5.13 -0.39 -8.68
C LEU A 23 4.96 -1.77 -9.31
N PRO A 24 5.84 -2.17 -10.25
CA PRO A 24 5.85 -3.54 -10.76
C PRO A 24 6.15 -4.51 -9.61
N LEU A 25 5.19 -5.38 -9.33
CA LEU A 25 5.27 -6.27 -8.17
C LEU A 25 6.39 -7.32 -8.29
N HIS A 26 6.75 -7.71 -9.52
CA HIS A 26 7.79 -8.71 -9.78
C HIS A 26 9.20 -8.27 -9.33
N ASP A 27 9.44 -6.97 -9.14
CA ASP A 27 10.71 -6.48 -8.60
C ASP A 27 10.76 -6.53 -7.05
N LEU A 28 9.61 -6.80 -6.41
CA LEU A 28 9.45 -6.77 -4.96
C LEU A 28 9.21 -8.14 -4.35
N LEU A 29 8.73 -9.11 -5.12
CA LEU A 29 8.40 -10.46 -4.65
C LEU A 29 9.53 -11.45 -4.90
N THR A 30 9.68 -12.42 -4.00
CA THR A 30 10.52 -13.59 -4.27
C THR A 30 9.86 -14.49 -5.32
N ASP A 31 10.63 -15.31 -6.02
CA ASP A 31 10.09 -16.31 -6.97
C ASP A 31 9.12 -17.31 -6.30
N ASP A 32 9.28 -17.55 -4.99
CA ASP A 32 8.45 -18.45 -4.20
C ASP A 32 7.21 -17.77 -3.59
N ALA A 33 6.92 -16.50 -3.93
CA ALA A 33 5.81 -15.77 -3.34
C ALA A 33 4.45 -16.37 -3.75
N ASP A 34 3.67 -16.79 -2.76
CA ASP A 34 2.29 -17.24 -2.96
C ASP A 34 1.31 -16.05 -2.90
N TRP A 35 0.40 -16.00 -3.86
CA TRP A 35 -0.63 -14.96 -3.98
C TRP A 35 -1.72 -15.09 -2.93
N ASP A 36 -1.98 -16.31 -2.46
CA ASP A 36 -3.03 -16.62 -1.50
C ASP A 36 -2.55 -16.50 -0.04
N GLU A 37 -1.28 -16.19 0.19
CA GLU A 37 -0.76 -15.99 1.53
C GLU A 37 -1.30 -14.71 2.20
N PRO A 38 -1.43 -14.69 3.54
CA PRO A 38 -1.89 -13.50 4.26
C PRO A 38 -0.98 -12.28 4.09
N ALA A 39 0.30 -12.50 3.78
CA ALA A 39 1.27 -11.47 3.46
C ALA A 39 2.21 -12.01 2.37
N TRP A 40 2.60 -11.17 1.41
CA TRP A 40 3.51 -11.61 0.37
C TRP A 40 4.93 -11.73 0.87
N THR A 41 5.61 -12.79 0.44
CA THR A 41 7.05 -12.97 0.64
C THR A 41 7.80 -12.06 -0.33
N MET A 42 8.50 -11.06 0.22
CA MET A 42 9.18 -10.02 -0.55
C MET A 42 10.69 -10.20 -0.55
N GLU A 43 11.33 -9.82 -1.65
CA GLU A 43 12.79 -9.76 -1.76
C GLU A 43 13.36 -8.76 -0.74
N PRO A 44 14.39 -9.12 0.05
CA PRO A 44 14.94 -8.22 1.08
C PRO A 44 15.38 -6.87 0.53
N LYS A 45 15.89 -6.84 -0.71
CA LYS A 45 16.26 -5.62 -1.41
C LYS A 45 15.04 -4.75 -1.74
N GLY A 46 13.97 -5.38 -2.27
CA GLY A 46 12.71 -4.69 -2.57
C GLY A 46 12.06 -4.09 -1.34
N LEU A 47 12.12 -4.79 -0.20
CA LEU A 47 11.63 -4.28 1.09
C LEU A 47 12.34 -3.00 1.54
N ALA A 48 13.67 -2.97 1.43
CA ALA A 48 14.46 -1.82 1.83
C ALA A 48 14.14 -0.60 0.96
N GLU A 49 14.06 -0.79 -0.36
CA GLU A 49 13.75 0.28 -1.32
C GLU A 49 12.31 0.80 -1.14
N LEU A 50 11.34 -0.09 -0.91
CA LEU A 50 9.95 0.27 -0.64
C LEU A 50 9.82 1.07 0.65
N ALA A 51 10.47 0.62 1.73
CA ALA A 51 10.47 1.33 3.02
C ALA A 51 11.03 2.75 2.90
N VAL A 52 12.15 2.92 2.18
CA VAL A 52 12.74 4.25 1.90
C VAL A 52 11.78 5.12 1.08
N THR A 53 11.17 4.54 0.05
CA THR A 53 10.23 5.24 -0.82
C THR A 53 9.00 5.74 -0.06
N LEU A 54 8.41 4.92 0.80
CA LEU A 54 7.26 5.30 1.61
C LEU A 54 7.59 6.42 2.59
N GLY A 55 8.75 6.35 3.26
CA GLY A 55 9.23 7.41 4.13
C GLY A 55 9.46 8.73 3.39
N TRP A 56 10.04 8.67 2.18
CA TRP A 56 10.20 9.84 1.34
C TRP A 56 8.85 10.43 0.90
N LEU A 57 7.92 9.60 0.44
CA LEU A 57 6.57 10.03 0.04
C LEU A 57 5.81 10.72 1.17
N HIS A 58 5.94 10.24 2.41
CA HIS A 58 5.32 10.88 3.56
C HIS A 58 5.79 12.32 3.75
N GLY A 59 7.08 12.58 3.54
CA GLY A 59 7.64 13.94 3.60
C GLY A 59 7.22 14.85 2.43
N GLN A 60 6.78 14.27 1.29
CA GLN A 60 6.37 15.04 0.10
C GLN A 60 4.85 15.26 0.02
N LEU A 61 4.06 14.48 0.74
CA LEU A 61 2.60 14.48 0.63
C LEU A 61 1.95 15.10 1.88
N PRO A 62 1.71 16.43 1.88
CA PRO A 62 1.18 17.14 3.05
C PRO A 62 -0.25 16.75 3.42
N GLN A 63 -0.97 16.03 2.56
CA GLN A 63 -2.30 15.49 2.82
C GLN A 63 -2.30 14.04 3.34
N GLY A 64 -1.13 13.40 3.45
CA GLY A 64 -1.02 11.96 3.66
C GLY A 64 -1.25 11.16 2.38
N PHE A 65 -1.32 9.84 2.51
CA PHE A 65 -1.52 8.94 1.37
C PHE A 65 -2.17 7.61 1.76
N GLU A 66 -2.68 6.92 0.74
CA GLU A 66 -3.13 5.53 0.81
C GLU A 66 -2.07 4.63 0.20
N PHE A 67 -1.75 3.54 0.89
CA PHE A 67 -0.95 2.44 0.36
C PHE A 67 -1.80 1.16 0.40
N PHE A 68 -1.84 0.40 -0.69
CA PHE A 68 -2.55 -0.87 -0.71
C PHE A 68 -1.78 -1.90 -1.52
N ALA A 69 -1.81 -3.14 -1.04
CA ALA A 69 -1.23 -4.30 -1.71
C ALA A 69 -2.38 -5.20 -2.15
N ALA A 70 -2.83 -5.01 -3.39
CA ALA A 70 -3.89 -5.82 -3.98
C ALA A 70 -3.64 -6.06 -5.46
N TRP A 71 -3.98 -7.27 -5.91
CA TRP A 71 -3.92 -7.64 -7.31
C TRP A 71 -5.30 -7.46 -7.94
N PRO A 72 -5.50 -6.56 -8.94
CA PRO A 72 -6.80 -6.46 -9.59
C PRO A 72 -7.22 -7.80 -10.22
N PRO A 73 -8.46 -8.26 -10.01
CA PRO A 73 -9.63 -7.52 -9.53
C PRO A 73 -9.95 -7.65 -8.03
N ASP A 74 -9.01 -8.09 -7.20
CA ASP A 74 -9.26 -8.36 -5.78
C ASP A 74 -9.82 -7.14 -5.04
N ASP A 75 -10.83 -7.40 -4.22
CA ASP A 75 -11.39 -6.42 -3.32
C ASP A 75 -10.46 -6.21 -2.11
N ILE A 76 -10.41 -4.97 -1.62
CA ILE A 76 -9.77 -4.63 -0.35
C ILE A 76 -10.74 -4.98 0.77
N ASP A 77 -10.32 -5.90 1.64
CA ASP A 77 -11.17 -6.39 2.73
C ASP A 77 -10.83 -5.72 4.07
N THR A 78 -9.62 -5.17 4.19
CA THR A 78 -9.13 -4.55 5.43
C THR A 78 -8.61 -3.15 5.17
N THR A 79 -8.98 -2.19 6.03
CA THR A 79 -8.41 -0.83 6.05
C THR A 79 -7.88 -0.53 7.44
N VAL A 80 -6.64 -0.04 7.52
CA VAL A 80 -5.93 0.23 8.77
C VAL A 80 -5.35 1.63 8.73
N ASP A 81 -5.65 2.44 9.75
CA ASP A 81 -4.96 3.70 9.98
C ASP A 81 -3.61 3.39 10.65
N VAL A 82 -2.51 3.83 10.04
CA VAL A 82 -1.16 3.59 10.54
C VAL A 82 -0.31 4.86 10.46
N SER A 83 0.62 5.00 11.39
CA SER A 83 1.71 5.97 11.26
C SER A 83 2.70 5.53 10.18
N ILE A 84 3.54 6.47 9.72
CA ILE A 84 4.59 6.14 8.76
C ILE A 84 5.61 5.15 9.34
N ASP A 85 5.93 5.26 10.62
CA ASP A 85 6.88 4.37 11.29
C ASP A 85 6.33 2.94 11.38
N GLU A 86 5.04 2.80 11.68
CA GLU A 86 4.36 1.50 11.68
C GLU A 86 4.31 0.90 10.27
N LEU A 87 3.96 1.68 9.25
CA LEU A 87 3.95 1.18 7.87
C LEU A 87 5.34 0.73 7.42
N VAL A 88 6.38 1.51 7.72
CA VAL A 88 7.77 1.16 7.41
C VAL A 88 8.20 -0.12 8.15
N ALA A 89 7.80 -0.28 9.40
CA ALA A 89 8.06 -1.51 10.15
C ALA A 89 7.36 -2.72 9.51
N LEU A 90 6.08 -2.60 9.15
CA LEU A 90 5.33 -3.66 8.47
C LEU A 90 5.98 -4.08 7.15
N VAL A 91 6.47 -3.12 6.35
CA VAL A 91 7.24 -3.42 5.13
C VAL A 91 8.51 -4.18 5.49
N ARG A 92 9.34 -3.66 6.40
CA ARG A 92 10.63 -4.28 6.74
C ARG A 92 10.50 -5.69 7.30
N GLU A 93 9.39 -5.99 7.97
CA GLU A 93 9.10 -7.32 8.52
C GLU A 93 8.42 -8.26 7.50
N SER A 94 8.19 -7.81 6.25
CA SER A 94 7.42 -8.54 5.22
C SER A 94 6.00 -8.90 5.68
N ARG A 95 5.36 -8.01 6.44
CA ARG A 95 4.02 -8.20 7.04
C ARG A 95 2.93 -7.37 6.38
N ILE A 96 3.17 -6.94 5.14
CA ILE A 96 2.15 -6.25 4.34
C ILE A 96 1.10 -7.26 3.95
N GLY A 97 -0.12 -7.04 4.46
CA GLY A 97 -1.25 -7.90 4.23
C GLY A 97 -1.68 -7.85 2.77
N THR A 98 -2.00 -9.01 2.21
CA THR A 98 -2.72 -9.08 0.95
C THR A 98 -4.11 -8.46 1.13
N ARG A 99 -4.62 -7.79 0.09
CA ARG A 99 -5.97 -7.18 0.09
C ARG A 99 -6.18 -6.14 1.22
N SER A 100 -5.09 -5.56 1.72
CA SER A 100 -5.10 -4.60 2.80
C SER A 100 -4.79 -3.20 2.29
N ARG A 101 -5.47 -2.22 2.87
CA ARG A 101 -5.23 -0.79 2.66
C ARG A 101 -4.75 -0.15 3.95
N TYR A 102 -3.71 0.65 3.83
CA TYR A 102 -3.08 1.39 4.89
C TYR A 102 -3.26 2.87 4.61
N TRP A 103 -3.88 3.58 5.55
CA TRP A 103 -4.01 5.03 5.49
C TRP A 103 -2.92 5.65 6.36
N VAL A 104 -2.10 6.51 5.75
CA VAL A 104 -1.05 7.27 6.44
C VAL A 104 -1.45 8.73 6.49
N ALA A 105 -1.61 9.26 7.69
CA ALA A 105 -1.93 10.67 7.91
C ALA A 105 -0.78 11.59 7.47
N ALA A 106 -1.12 12.85 7.20
CA ALA A 106 -0.17 13.91 6.90
C ALA A 106 0.98 13.96 7.92
N PRO A 107 2.21 14.33 7.50
CA PRO A 107 3.28 14.59 8.43
C PRO A 107 2.85 15.71 9.40
N ALA A 108 3.11 15.52 10.70
CA ALA A 108 2.91 16.59 11.67
C ALA A 108 3.88 17.73 11.30
N THR A 109 3.32 18.83 10.80
CA THR A 109 4.09 20.01 10.41
C THR A 109 4.89 20.48 11.61
N ARG A 110 6.21 20.47 11.48
CA ARG A 110 7.14 20.92 12.53
C ARG A 110 7.52 22.38 12.31
#